data_AF-A0A2N6U215-F1
#
_entry.id   AF-A0A2N6U215-F1
#
_cell.length_a   1.000
_cell.length_b   1.000
_cell.length_c   1.000
_cell.angle_alpha   90.00
_cell.angle_beta   90.00
_cell.angle_gamma   90.00
#
_symmetry.space_group_name_H-M   'P 1'
#
loop_
_entity.id
_entity.type
_entity.pdbx_description
1 polymer ?
#
loop_
_entity_poly.entity_id
_entity_poly.type
_entity_poly.pdbx_seq_one_letter_code
_entity_poly.pdbx_strand_id
1 'polypeptide(L)'
;MGAVSTAGSRRGHRSLLGLGAVAVLALSGCMLPGTDRTREPEPEWVEDAQTGRFYRPDDLQQSFELPEEHLPQLKGYAIAGVIDGRFTDPTERAPLPAPDDHWWQAVMVLRPEQTAQLVEQTGPKASDGGGYTGSETATGEDEMRELLVQPLEDLLEGCGGQWVSVAGVLSAEEGYTRTAAGDNLEMALLCDSSGMLVTSAHDM
;
A
#
# COMPACT_ATOMS: atom_id res chain seq x y z
N MET A 1 57.09 70.69 -52.29
CA MET A 1 58.53 70.85 -52.57
C MET A 1 59.32 70.33 -51.36
N GLY A 2 60.32 69.47 -51.59
CA GLY A 2 61.37 69.05 -50.64
C GLY A 2 60.96 67.95 -49.65
N ALA A 3 61.31 66.66 -49.81
CA ALA A 3 62.64 66.00 -49.74
C ALA A 3 63.17 65.92 -48.28
N VAL A 4 63.17 64.77 -47.58
CA VAL A 4 63.97 63.52 -47.71
C VAL A 4 65.24 63.54 -46.83
N SER A 5 65.34 62.57 -45.91
CA SER A 5 66.48 61.63 -45.71
C SER A 5 66.31 60.90 -44.36
N THR A 6 65.90 59.61 -44.30
CA THR A 6 66.70 58.36 -44.41
C THR A 6 67.74 58.12 -43.31
N ALA A 7 67.56 57.07 -42.50
CA ALA A 7 68.35 55.84 -42.56
C ALA A 7 68.13 54.96 -41.29
N GLY A 8 68.04 53.64 -41.49
CA GLY A 8 68.15 52.67 -40.40
C GLY A 8 67.39 51.36 -40.64
N SER A 9 67.94 50.48 -41.49
CA SER A 9 67.44 49.13 -41.77
C SER A 9 68.30 48.08 -41.06
N ARG A 10 67.67 47.08 -40.42
CA ARG A 10 68.00 45.65 -40.59
C ARG A 10 66.89 44.75 -40.05
N ARG A 11 66.31 44.02 -41.01
CA ARG A 11 65.59 42.71 -41.00
C ARG A 11 65.82 41.91 -39.71
N GLY A 12 64.84 41.31 -39.05
CA GLY A 12 63.67 40.57 -39.53
C GLY A 12 63.78 39.14 -39.00
N HIS A 13 62.68 38.55 -38.53
CA HIS A 13 62.20 37.18 -38.80
C HIS A 13 60.89 36.96 -38.02
N ARG A 14 59.95 36.34 -38.72
CA ARG A 14 58.55 36.13 -38.35
C ARG A 14 58.35 34.85 -37.54
N SER A 15 57.19 34.80 -36.90
CA SER A 15 56.26 33.65 -36.81
C SER A 15 56.17 32.87 -35.50
N LEU A 16 54.95 33.02 -34.93
CA LEU A 16 54.02 31.99 -34.47
C LEU A 16 54.37 31.20 -33.19
N LEU A 17 53.30 30.75 -32.54
CA LEU A 17 53.17 29.91 -31.33
C LEU A 17 52.93 30.74 -30.06
N GLY A 18 51.83 30.58 -29.32
CA GLY A 18 50.72 29.66 -29.44
C GLY A 18 49.77 29.94 -28.27
N LEU A 19 48.47 29.95 -28.55
CA LEU A 19 47.45 29.83 -27.51
C LEU A 19 47.68 28.52 -26.75
N GLY A 20 47.74 28.59 -25.43
CA GLY A 20 47.91 27.41 -24.58
C GLY A 20 47.82 27.75 -23.11
N ALA A 21 46.82 28.55 -22.70
CA ALA A 21 46.47 28.64 -21.30
C ALA A 21 45.72 27.36 -20.92
N VAL A 22 46.45 26.38 -20.39
CA VAL A 22 45.88 25.20 -19.75
C VAL A 22 45.22 25.66 -18.45
N ALA A 23 43.90 25.84 -18.50
CA ALA A 23 43.08 26.00 -17.30
C ALA A 23 43.00 24.64 -16.59
N VAL A 24 43.83 24.45 -15.56
CA VAL A 24 43.68 23.33 -14.63
C VAL A 24 42.42 23.60 -13.81
N LEU A 25 41.36 22.86 -14.14
CA LEU A 25 40.14 22.75 -13.33
C LEU A 25 40.52 22.17 -11.96
N ALA A 26 40.66 23.05 -10.97
CA ALA A 26 40.62 22.65 -9.57
C ALA A 26 39.16 22.29 -9.21
N LEU A 27 38.74 21.07 -9.57
CA LEU A 27 37.62 20.40 -8.95
C LEU A 27 38.09 19.90 -7.58
N SER A 28 38.26 20.83 -6.65
CA SER A 28 38.30 20.54 -5.22
C SER A 28 36.91 20.03 -4.85
N GLY A 29 36.71 18.72 -5.01
CA GLY A 29 35.55 18.02 -4.47
C GLY A 29 35.50 18.29 -2.98
N CYS A 30 34.48 19.03 -2.55
CA CYS A 30 34.03 18.99 -1.17
C CYS A 30 33.62 17.53 -0.90
N MET A 31 34.54 16.75 -0.35
CA MET A 31 34.17 15.62 0.50
C MET A 31 33.44 16.21 1.70
N LEU A 32 32.15 16.49 1.52
CA LEU A 32 31.21 16.33 2.62
C LEU A 32 31.40 14.87 3.08
N PRO A 33 31.67 14.60 4.37
CA PRO A 33 31.46 13.27 4.89
C PRO A 33 29.97 13.02 4.65
N GLY A 34 29.68 12.27 3.60
CA GLY A 34 28.35 11.80 3.32
C GLY A 34 27.92 11.14 4.60
N THR A 35 26.89 11.70 5.21
CA THR A 35 26.03 10.94 6.09
C THR A 35 25.70 9.69 5.30
N ASP A 36 26.43 8.61 5.58
CA ASP A 36 25.96 7.26 5.37
C ASP A 36 24.69 7.25 6.21
N ARG A 37 23.60 7.70 5.60
CA ARG A 37 22.27 7.33 6.03
C ARG A 37 22.32 5.84 5.81
N THR A 38 22.78 5.10 6.81
CA THR A 38 22.52 3.68 6.96
C THR A 38 21.06 3.56 6.61
N ARG A 39 20.78 3.12 5.38
CA ARG A 39 19.43 2.88 4.91
C ARG A 39 18.91 1.89 5.93
N GLU A 40 17.92 2.31 6.71
CA GLU A 40 17.24 1.36 7.58
C GLU A 40 16.87 0.17 6.69
N PRO A 41 17.22 -1.06 7.10
CA PRO A 41 16.90 -2.23 6.31
C PRO A 41 15.41 -2.16 5.99
N GLU A 42 15.06 -2.37 4.72
CA GLU A 42 13.64 -2.40 4.35
C GLU A 42 12.96 -3.49 5.17
N PRO A 43 11.74 -3.24 5.68
CA PRO A 43 10.99 -4.24 6.42
C PRO A 43 10.92 -5.56 5.64
N GLU A 44 11.17 -6.65 6.34
CA GLU A 44 11.22 -7.99 5.76
C GLU A 44 9.80 -8.44 5.37
N TRP A 45 9.67 -9.02 4.18
CA TRP A 45 8.44 -9.67 3.75
C TRP A 45 8.29 -11.02 4.43
N VAL A 46 7.11 -11.28 4.96
CA VAL A 46 6.73 -12.53 5.61
C VAL A 46 5.64 -13.19 4.78
N GLU A 47 5.80 -14.49 4.54
CA GLU A 47 4.75 -15.34 3.98
C GLU A 47 3.87 -15.86 5.12
N ASP A 48 2.57 -15.59 5.03
CA ASP A 48 1.57 -16.27 5.83
C ASP A 48 1.30 -17.66 5.23
N ALA A 49 1.68 -18.72 5.95
CA ALA A 49 1.58 -20.09 5.44
C ALA A 49 0.13 -20.60 5.31
N GLN A 50 -0.84 -19.98 5.98
CA GLN A 50 -2.24 -20.41 5.93
C GLN A 50 -2.94 -19.85 4.68
N THR A 51 -2.71 -18.57 4.41
CA THR A 51 -3.36 -17.83 3.34
C THR A 51 -2.51 -17.72 2.07
N GLY A 52 -1.21 -18.05 2.14
CA GLY A 52 -0.25 -17.86 1.06
C GLY A 52 0.03 -16.40 0.73
N ARG A 53 -0.25 -15.48 1.67
CA ARG A 53 -0.13 -14.04 1.48
C ARG A 53 1.21 -13.52 1.98
N PHE A 54 1.80 -12.62 1.20
CA PHE A 54 3.02 -11.90 1.59
C PHE A 54 2.65 -10.53 2.15
N TYR A 55 3.15 -10.22 3.34
CA TYR A 55 2.95 -8.92 4.00
C TYR A 55 4.20 -8.47 4.74
N ARG A 56 4.19 -7.22 5.19
CA ARG A 56 5.20 -6.67 6.09
C ARG A 56 4.55 -6.39 7.44
N PRO A 57 4.95 -7.07 8.52
CA PRO A 57 4.33 -6.86 9.83
C PRO A 57 4.39 -5.40 10.31
N ASP A 58 5.47 -4.69 9.98
CA ASP A 58 5.68 -3.29 10.35
C ASP A 58 4.81 -2.30 9.54
N ASP A 59 4.14 -2.76 8.47
CA ASP A 59 3.24 -1.96 7.64
C ASP A 59 1.81 -1.93 8.23
N LEU A 60 1.58 -2.49 9.43
CA LEU A 60 0.32 -2.33 10.16
C LEU A 60 0.09 -0.85 10.46
N GLN A 61 -0.91 -0.28 9.80
CA GLN A 61 -1.23 1.14 9.86
C GLN A 61 -2.52 1.37 10.66
N GLN A 62 -2.50 2.41 11.48
CA GLN A 62 -3.73 3.00 12.01
C GLN A 62 -4.23 4.08 11.06
N SER A 63 -4.95 3.68 10.03
CA SER A 63 -5.41 4.57 8.95
C SER A 63 -6.88 4.40 8.66
N PHE A 64 -7.54 5.49 8.28
CA PHE A 64 -8.93 5.49 7.84
C PHE A 64 -9.08 5.53 6.33
N GLU A 65 -8.02 5.90 5.62
CA GLU A 65 -8.10 6.30 4.22
C GLU A 65 -8.50 5.13 3.34
N LEU A 66 -7.80 3.99 3.47
CA LEU A 66 -8.07 2.81 2.66
C LEU A 66 -9.51 2.28 2.88
N PRO A 67 -10.00 2.01 4.11
CA PRO A 67 -11.37 1.54 4.23
C PRO A 67 -12.43 2.62 3.91
N GLU A 68 -12.14 3.92 4.03
CA GLU A 68 -13.09 4.96 3.60
C GLU A 68 -13.22 5.08 2.07
N GLU A 69 -12.12 4.87 1.34
CA GLU A 69 -12.14 4.83 -0.12
C GLU A 69 -12.88 3.59 -0.64
N HIS A 70 -12.59 2.43 -0.06
CA HIS A 70 -13.12 1.15 -0.52
C HIS A 70 -14.53 0.85 0.03
N LEU A 71 -14.81 1.25 1.27
CA LEU A 71 -16.08 1.02 1.97
C LEU A 71 -16.67 2.35 2.48
N PRO A 72 -17.06 3.25 1.58
CA PRO A 72 -17.48 4.62 1.94
C PRO A 72 -18.72 4.66 2.83
N GLN A 73 -19.51 3.58 2.91
CA GLN A 73 -20.64 3.49 3.84
C GLN A 73 -20.19 3.50 5.30
N LEU A 74 -18.94 3.14 5.59
CA LEU A 74 -18.40 3.06 6.94
C LEU A 74 -17.91 4.40 7.49
N LYS A 75 -17.72 5.41 6.63
CA LYS A 75 -17.09 6.71 6.94
C LYS A 75 -17.34 7.22 8.37
N GLY A 76 -16.26 7.58 9.07
CA GLY A 76 -16.32 8.06 10.46
C GLY A 76 -16.44 6.96 11.52
N TYR A 77 -15.88 5.78 11.27
CA TYR A 77 -15.66 4.72 12.28
C TYR A 77 -14.45 5.06 13.18
N ALA A 78 -14.20 4.27 14.23
CA ALA A 78 -13.05 4.42 15.11
C ALA A 78 -11.90 3.51 14.63
N ILE A 79 -10.71 4.12 14.54
CA ILE A 79 -9.39 3.61 14.10
C ILE A 79 -9.40 2.18 13.55
N ALA A 80 -9.11 2.02 12.25
CA ALA A 80 -8.80 0.69 11.70
C ALA A 80 -7.33 0.36 11.95
N GLY A 81 -7.05 -0.88 12.33
CA GLY A 81 -5.78 -1.52 11.97
C GLY A 81 -5.91 -2.03 10.54
N VAL A 82 -5.03 -1.58 9.65
CA VAL A 82 -5.03 -1.95 8.23
C VAL A 82 -3.67 -2.50 7.86
N ILE A 83 -3.65 -3.57 7.06
CA ILE A 83 -2.44 -4.09 6.45
C ILE A 83 -2.74 -4.45 5.00
N ASP A 84 -1.78 -4.15 4.13
CA ASP A 84 -1.81 -4.55 2.73
C ASP A 84 -0.62 -5.44 2.40
N GLY A 85 -0.74 -6.15 1.28
CA GLY A 85 0.27 -7.11 0.88
C GLY A 85 0.11 -7.57 -0.55
N ARG A 86 0.74 -8.71 -0.85
CA ARG A 86 0.73 -9.34 -2.17
C ARG A 86 0.47 -10.84 -2.11
N PHE A 87 0.02 -11.43 -3.20
CA PHE A 87 -0.08 -12.88 -3.34
C PHE A 87 1.21 -13.50 -3.87
N THR A 88 1.98 -12.77 -4.68
CA THR A 88 3.27 -13.22 -5.22
C THR A 88 4.42 -12.81 -4.32
N ASP A 89 5.42 -13.68 -4.16
CA ASP A 89 6.64 -13.40 -3.42
C ASP A 89 7.35 -12.14 -3.98
N PRO A 90 7.43 -11.04 -3.20
CA PRO A 90 8.02 -9.80 -3.66
C PRO A 90 9.55 -9.87 -3.86
N THR A 91 10.20 -10.92 -3.34
CA THR A 91 11.62 -11.19 -3.51
C THR A 91 11.94 -11.93 -4.80
N GLU A 92 10.94 -12.60 -5.40
CA GLU A 92 11.08 -13.20 -6.71
C GLU A 92 11.16 -12.13 -7.80
N ARG A 93 12.01 -12.37 -8.80
CA ARG A 93 12.13 -11.48 -9.97
C ARG A 93 10.98 -11.71 -10.94
N ALA A 94 9.75 -11.51 -10.50
CA ALA A 94 8.63 -11.34 -11.41
C ALA A 94 8.78 -9.97 -12.12
N PRO A 95 8.67 -9.89 -13.46
CA PRO A 95 8.92 -8.64 -14.18
C PRO A 95 7.98 -7.50 -13.76
N LEU A 96 6.73 -7.82 -13.42
CA LEU A 96 5.70 -6.95 -12.87
C LEU A 96 4.70 -7.84 -12.09
N PRO A 97 4.21 -7.43 -10.91
CA PRO A 97 3.08 -8.10 -10.27
C PRO A 97 1.85 -8.01 -11.18
N ALA A 98 0.99 -9.02 -11.12
CA ALA A 98 -0.27 -8.99 -11.83
C ALA A 98 -1.19 -7.88 -11.25
N PRO A 99 -2.14 -7.32 -12.03
CA PRO A 99 -3.05 -6.29 -11.51
C PRO A 99 -3.84 -6.73 -10.26
N ASP A 100 -4.12 -8.02 -10.14
CA ASP A 100 -4.82 -8.68 -9.04
C ASP A 100 -3.88 -9.22 -7.94
N ASP A 101 -2.59 -8.84 -7.96
CA ASP A 101 -1.62 -9.35 -7.00
C ASP A 101 -1.76 -8.72 -5.60
N HIS A 102 -2.53 -7.65 -5.47
CA HIS A 102 -2.65 -6.87 -4.24
C HIS A 102 -3.87 -7.26 -3.42
N TRP A 103 -3.69 -7.28 -2.10
CA TRP A 103 -4.78 -7.48 -1.14
C TRP A 103 -4.61 -6.53 0.04
N TRP A 104 -5.71 -6.30 0.75
CA TRP A 104 -5.71 -5.60 2.03
C TRP A 104 -6.69 -6.23 3.00
N GLN A 105 -6.38 -6.09 4.28
CA GLN A 105 -7.22 -6.50 5.39
C GLN A 105 -7.34 -5.37 6.40
N ALA A 106 -8.47 -5.33 7.10
CA ALA A 106 -8.68 -4.37 8.16
C ALA A 106 -9.49 -4.94 9.32
N VAL A 107 -9.15 -4.50 10.52
CA VAL A 107 -9.95 -4.67 11.75
C VAL A 107 -10.37 -3.27 12.20
N MET A 108 -11.68 -3.04 12.24
CA MET A 108 -12.32 -1.76 12.54
C MET A 108 -13.22 -1.87 13.76
N VAL A 109 -13.34 -0.79 14.52
CA VAL A 109 -14.36 -0.68 15.58
C VAL A 109 -15.41 0.33 15.15
N LEU A 110 -16.61 -0.15 14.87
CA LEU A 110 -17.74 0.67 14.49
C LEU A 110 -18.44 1.26 15.71
N ARG A 111 -19.08 2.42 15.52
CA ARG A 111 -19.96 2.96 16.56
C ARG A 111 -21.20 2.08 16.72
N PRO A 112 -21.83 2.07 17.92
CA PRO A 112 -23.03 1.27 18.16
C PRO A 112 -24.16 1.51 17.15
N GLU A 113 -24.38 2.76 16.74
CA GLU A 113 -25.43 3.11 15.78
C GLU A 113 -25.15 2.55 14.38
N GLN A 114 -23.88 2.56 13.96
CA GLN A 114 -23.47 1.99 12.66
C GLN A 114 -23.57 0.47 12.68
N THR A 115 -23.16 -0.16 13.80
CA THR A 115 -23.29 -1.60 14.02
C THR A 115 -24.75 -2.02 13.90
N ALA A 116 -25.64 -1.36 14.63
CA ALA A 116 -27.08 -1.64 14.59
C ALA A 116 -27.66 -1.47 13.17
N GLN A 117 -27.25 -0.40 12.47
CA GLN A 117 -27.69 -0.13 11.10
C GLN A 117 -27.26 -1.24 10.12
N LEU A 118 -26.00 -1.69 10.18
CA LEU A 118 -25.50 -2.76 9.30
C LEU A 118 -26.20 -4.10 9.59
N VAL A 119 -26.41 -4.42 10.87
CA VAL A 119 -27.13 -5.63 11.27
C VAL A 119 -28.58 -5.59 10.79
N GLU A 120 -29.27 -4.45 10.93
CA GLU A 120 -30.65 -4.27 10.45
C GLU A 120 -30.75 -4.43 8.93
N GLN A 121 -29.83 -3.82 8.17
CA GLN A 121 -29.79 -3.90 6.71
C GLN A 121 -29.46 -5.30 6.19
N THR A 122 -28.76 -6.10 6.97
CA THR A 122 -28.50 -7.51 6.64
C THR A 122 -29.78 -8.35 6.67
N GLY A 123 -30.79 -7.94 7.45
CA GLY A 123 -32.07 -8.63 7.60
C GLY A 123 -32.00 -9.95 8.37
N PRO A 124 -33.15 -10.61 8.65
CA PRO A 124 -33.16 -11.93 9.28
C PRO A 124 -32.58 -12.96 8.31
N LYS A 125 -31.40 -13.51 8.64
CA LYS A 125 -30.73 -14.55 7.84
C LYS A 125 -31.69 -15.73 7.56
N ALA A 126 -32.02 -15.96 6.29
CA ALA A 126 -32.34 -17.31 5.83
C ALA A 126 -31.01 -18.04 5.69
N SER A 127 -30.64 -18.77 6.75
CA SER A 127 -29.57 -19.75 6.72
C SER A 127 -30.01 -20.99 5.91
N ASP A 128 -30.35 -20.82 4.63
CA ASP A 128 -30.69 -21.91 3.73
C ASP A 128 -29.90 -21.73 2.43
N GLY A 129 -28.90 -22.59 2.24
CA GLY A 129 -27.97 -22.54 1.11
C GLY A 129 -28.67 -22.46 -0.24
N GLY A 130 -28.28 -21.47 -1.04
CA GLY A 130 -28.78 -21.30 -2.39
C GLY A 130 -28.35 -19.99 -3.04
N GLY A 131 -27.13 -19.96 -3.56
CA GLY A 131 -26.72 -19.00 -4.58
C GLY A 131 -26.01 -17.74 -4.08
N TYR A 132 -24.73 -17.88 -3.75
CA TYR A 132 -23.78 -16.78 -3.87
C TYR A 132 -22.40 -17.33 -4.26
N THR A 133 -22.02 -17.16 -5.53
CA THR A 133 -20.76 -17.70 -6.09
C THR A 133 -19.59 -16.73 -5.90
N GLY A 134 -19.40 -16.31 -4.66
CA GLY A 134 -18.23 -15.55 -4.17
C GLY A 134 -18.05 -15.66 -2.66
N SER A 135 -18.74 -16.63 -2.04
CA SER A 135 -18.72 -16.91 -0.59
C SER A 135 -17.83 -18.12 -0.35
N GLU A 136 -16.56 -17.87 -0.12
CA GLU A 136 -15.70 -18.70 0.73
C GLU A 136 -15.00 -17.69 1.67
N THR A 137 -14.91 -17.82 2.99
CA THR A 137 -15.04 -19.00 3.86
C THR A 137 -14.82 -18.50 5.30
N ALA A 138 -15.72 -17.68 5.84
CA ALA A 138 -15.70 -17.46 7.29
C ALA A 138 -17.13 -17.36 7.81
N THR A 139 -17.57 -18.45 8.42
CA THR A 139 -18.88 -18.60 9.04
C THR A 139 -18.82 -18.42 10.56
N GLY A 140 -17.61 -18.30 11.14
CA GLY A 140 -17.35 -18.15 12.56
C GLY A 140 -15.97 -17.54 12.89
N GLU A 141 -15.70 -17.33 14.18
CA GLU A 141 -14.50 -16.63 14.65
C GLU A 141 -13.19 -17.35 14.30
N ASP A 142 -13.15 -18.67 14.49
CA ASP A 142 -11.93 -19.46 14.23
C ASP A 142 -11.58 -19.45 12.74
N GLU A 143 -12.56 -19.66 11.87
CA GLU A 143 -12.39 -19.63 10.41
C GLU A 143 -11.95 -18.24 9.91
N MET A 144 -12.50 -17.17 10.51
CA MET A 144 -12.06 -15.81 10.23
C MET A 144 -10.61 -15.56 10.65
N ARG A 145 -10.20 -16.04 11.83
CA ARG A 145 -8.84 -15.88 12.35
C ARG A 145 -7.83 -16.56 11.43
N GLU A 146 -8.14 -17.75 10.94
CA GLU A 146 -7.31 -18.50 9.97
C GLU A 146 -7.14 -17.79 8.61
N LEU A 147 -7.99 -16.80 8.30
CA LEU A 147 -7.90 -16.00 7.08
C LEU A 147 -7.18 -14.66 7.27
N LEU A 148 -6.87 -14.25 8.50
CA LEU A 148 -6.18 -13.00 8.77
C LEU A 148 -4.67 -13.21 8.85
N VAL A 149 -3.90 -12.18 8.49
CA VAL A 149 -2.48 -12.16 8.82
C VAL A 149 -2.27 -11.82 10.29
N GLN A 150 -1.23 -12.39 10.89
CA GLN A 150 -0.95 -12.31 12.33
C GLN A 150 -1.10 -10.91 12.96
N PRO A 151 -0.57 -9.80 12.38
CA PRO A 151 -0.70 -8.48 13.00
C PRO A 151 -2.14 -8.04 13.24
N LEU A 152 -3.08 -8.48 12.39
CA LEU A 152 -4.50 -8.19 12.55
C LEU A 152 -5.21 -9.18 13.46
N GLU A 153 -4.80 -10.46 13.47
CA GLU A 153 -5.30 -11.43 14.44
C GLU A 153 -5.06 -10.97 15.89
N ASP A 154 -3.90 -10.36 16.13
CA ASP A 154 -3.50 -9.82 17.44
C ASP A 154 -4.36 -8.62 17.88
N LEU A 155 -5.08 -7.97 16.94
CA LEU A 155 -6.04 -6.90 17.25
C LEU A 155 -7.44 -7.42 17.60
N LEU A 156 -7.72 -8.70 17.34
CA LEU A 156 -9.04 -9.26 17.55
C LEU A 156 -9.30 -9.56 19.03
N GLU A 157 -10.31 -8.89 19.56
CA GLU A 157 -10.93 -9.25 20.83
C GLU A 157 -12.03 -10.30 20.60
N GLY A 158 -12.25 -11.18 21.59
CA GLY A 158 -13.30 -12.21 21.47
C GLY A 158 -14.70 -11.60 21.33
N CYS A 159 -15.53 -12.14 20.44
CA CYS A 159 -16.89 -11.67 20.26
C CYS A 159 -17.83 -12.27 21.32
N GLY A 160 -18.42 -11.42 22.17
CA GLY A 160 -19.42 -11.83 23.15
C GLY A 160 -20.81 -12.14 22.56
N GLY A 161 -20.96 -12.02 21.23
CA GLY A 161 -22.21 -12.13 20.48
C GLY A 161 -22.07 -13.01 19.25
N GLN A 162 -22.73 -12.62 18.16
CA GLN A 162 -22.66 -13.35 16.90
C GLN A 162 -21.83 -12.60 15.86
N TRP A 163 -21.01 -13.34 15.12
CA TRP A 163 -20.41 -12.86 13.89
C TRP A 163 -21.42 -12.91 12.74
N VAL A 164 -21.65 -11.76 12.11
CA VAL A 164 -22.62 -11.57 11.04
C VAL A 164 -21.89 -11.12 9.79
N SER A 165 -22.08 -11.84 8.68
CA SER A 165 -21.60 -11.35 7.39
C SER A 165 -22.44 -10.15 6.95
N VAL A 166 -21.75 -9.04 6.72
CA VAL A 166 -22.30 -7.77 6.24
C VAL A 166 -21.81 -7.46 4.82
N ALA A 167 -21.11 -8.41 4.17
CA ALA A 167 -20.52 -8.23 2.85
C ALA A 167 -21.54 -7.75 1.80
N GLY A 168 -22.75 -8.32 1.79
CA GLY A 168 -23.81 -7.90 0.86
C GLY A 168 -24.30 -6.47 1.08
N VAL A 169 -24.25 -5.97 2.32
CA VAL A 169 -24.63 -4.58 2.67
C VAL A 169 -23.53 -3.60 2.27
N LEU A 170 -22.27 -4.01 2.43
CA LEU A 170 -21.10 -3.19 2.11
C LEU A 170 -20.73 -3.21 0.61
N SER A 171 -21.26 -4.17 -0.14
CA SER A 171 -21.02 -4.31 -1.57
C SER A 171 -21.57 -3.11 -2.35
N ALA A 172 -20.78 -2.60 -3.28
CA ALA A 172 -21.16 -1.49 -4.15
C ALA A 172 -22.17 -1.90 -5.25
N GLU A 173 -22.16 -3.18 -5.65
CA GLU A 173 -22.99 -3.73 -6.71
C GLU A 173 -23.86 -4.88 -6.20
N GLU A 174 -25.17 -4.84 -6.46
CA GLU A 174 -26.09 -5.91 -6.06
C GLU A 174 -25.72 -7.23 -6.80
N GLY A 175 -25.53 -8.30 -6.03
CA GLY A 175 -25.16 -9.61 -6.55
C GLY A 175 -23.66 -9.87 -6.73
N TYR A 176 -22.79 -8.89 -6.45
CA TYR A 176 -21.32 -9.02 -6.52
C TYR A 176 -20.66 -8.52 -5.22
N THR A 177 -19.60 -9.18 -4.75
CA THR A 177 -18.90 -8.76 -3.54
C THR A 177 -17.80 -7.83 -3.98
N ARG A 178 -18.15 -6.57 -4.21
CA ARG A 178 -17.19 -5.55 -4.63
C ARG A 178 -17.20 -4.33 -3.75
N THR A 179 -16.02 -3.82 -3.46
CA THR A 179 -15.85 -2.53 -2.81
C THR A 179 -16.23 -1.40 -3.77
N ALA A 180 -16.36 -0.17 -3.29
CA ALA A 180 -16.59 0.99 -4.14
C ALA A 180 -15.39 1.30 -5.06
N ALA A 181 -14.20 0.87 -4.69
CA ALA A 181 -12.97 1.01 -5.47
C ALA A 181 -12.83 -0.06 -6.56
N GLY A 182 -13.57 -1.16 -6.47
CA GLY A 182 -13.65 -2.21 -7.50
C GLY A 182 -13.06 -3.56 -7.09
N ASP A 183 -12.41 -3.63 -5.92
CA ASP A 183 -11.84 -4.86 -5.37
C ASP A 183 -12.89 -5.92 -5.12
N ASN A 184 -12.48 -7.18 -5.19
CA ASN A 184 -13.28 -8.28 -4.69
C ASN A 184 -13.21 -8.32 -3.16
N LEU A 185 -14.37 -8.21 -2.51
CA LEU A 185 -14.51 -8.34 -1.06
C LEU A 185 -14.68 -9.81 -0.70
N GLU A 186 -13.65 -10.41 -0.11
CA GLU A 186 -13.64 -11.83 0.28
C GLU A 186 -14.36 -12.06 1.61
N MET A 187 -14.17 -11.11 2.54
CA MET A 187 -14.69 -11.21 3.89
C MET A 187 -15.15 -9.84 4.39
N ALA A 188 -16.31 -9.82 5.06
CA ALA A 188 -16.77 -8.69 5.86
C ALA A 188 -17.65 -9.21 6.99
N LEU A 189 -17.05 -9.46 8.16
CA LEU A 189 -17.70 -10.03 9.33
C LEU A 189 -17.78 -9.00 10.47
N LEU A 190 -18.99 -8.79 10.98
CA LEU A 190 -19.29 -7.88 12.07
C LEU A 190 -19.67 -8.65 13.32
N CYS A 191 -18.98 -8.42 14.43
CA CYS A 191 -19.44 -8.84 15.75
C CYS A 191 -20.52 -7.87 16.22
N ASP A 192 -21.76 -8.36 16.34
CA ASP A 192 -22.92 -7.53 16.68
C ASP A 192 -22.86 -6.89 18.08
N SER A 193 -22.13 -7.54 19.00
CA SER A 193 -22.01 -7.11 20.39
C SER A 193 -20.92 -6.05 20.64
N SER A 194 -19.81 -6.10 19.89
CA SER A 194 -18.67 -5.20 20.07
C SER A 194 -18.56 -4.12 18.99
N GLY A 195 -19.23 -4.31 17.85
CA GLY A 195 -19.05 -3.45 16.67
C GLY A 195 -17.73 -3.69 15.94
N MET A 196 -16.98 -4.74 16.28
CA MET A 196 -15.77 -5.12 15.58
C MET A 196 -16.12 -5.65 14.19
N LEU A 197 -15.60 -4.98 13.15
CA LEU A 197 -15.75 -5.38 11.77
C LEU A 197 -14.38 -5.82 11.23
N VAL A 198 -14.34 -7.00 10.65
CA VAL A 198 -13.17 -7.57 9.98
C VAL A 198 -13.42 -7.65 8.49
N THR A 199 -12.51 -7.10 7.68
CA THR A 199 -12.63 -7.11 6.22
C THR A 199 -11.37 -7.62 5.55
N SER A 200 -11.52 -8.33 4.43
CA SER A 200 -10.45 -8.74 3.51
C SER A 200 -10.91 -8.52 2.08
N ALA A 201 -10.08 -7.90 1.26
CA ALA A 201 -10.35 -7.68 -0.16
C ALA A 201 -9.07 -7.74 -1.00
N HIS A 202 -9.22 -7.94 -2.31
CA HIS A 202 -8.12 -7.94 -3.27
C HIS A 202 -8.50 -7.30 -4.61
N ASP A 203 -7.49 -6.75 -5.27
CA ASP A 203 -7.62 -6.12 -6.59
C ASP A 203 -8.04 -7.15 -7.67
N MET A 204 -8.71 -6.68 -8.73
CA MET A 204 -9.15 -7.50 -9.88
C MET A 204 -8.35 -7.26 -11.16
#